data_AF-A0A1Q3V7T8-F1
#
_entry.id   AF-A0A1Q3V7T8-F1
#
_cell.length_a   1.000
_cell.length_b   1.000
_cell.length_c   1.000
_cell.angle_alpha   90.00
_cell.angle_beta   90.00
_cell.angle_gamma   90.00
#
_symmetry.space_group_name_H-M   'P 1'
#
loop_
_entity.id
_entity.type
_entity.pdbx_description
1 polymer ?
#
loop_
_entity_poly.entity_id
_entity_poly.type
_entity_poly.pdbx_seq_one_letter_code
_entity_poly.pdbx_strand_id
1 'polypeptide(L)'
;MITAGQMRAARALLGIDQRRLAELSTLSLPTIQRMEASGDVVRGNVDSLVKLVRALRGAGVELIDEGAASAAGGRGVRLIGRPA
;
A
#
# COMPACT_ATOMS: atom_id res chain seq x y z
N MET A 1 -3.91 -0.09 -9.81
CA MET A 1 -4.90 -0.47 -8.75
C MET A 1 -4.12 -1.01 -7.56
N ILE A 2 -4.54 -0.73 -6.31
CA ILE A 2 -3.74 -1.11 -5.11
C ILE A 2 -4.32 -2.36 -4.47
N THR A 3 -3.47 -3.34 -4.14
CA THR A 3 -3.88 -4.53 -3.39
C THR A 3 -3.60 -4.38 -1.89
N ALA A 4 -4.35 -5.12 -1.06
CA ALA A 4 -4.08 -5.18 0.38
C ALA A 4 -2.66 -5.71 0.67
N GLY A 5 -2.17 -6.63 -0.17
CA GLY A 5 -0.80 -7.14 -0.11
C GLY A 5 0.25 -6.05 -0.30
N GLN A 6 0.07 -5.20 -1.32
CA GLN A 6 0.95 -4.04 -1.54
C GLN A 6 0.94 -3.07 -0.35
N MET A 7 -0.23 -2.81 0.25
CA MET A 7 -0.33 -1.92 1.41
C MET A 7 0.43 -2.47 2.63
N ARG A 8 0.29 -3.77 2.92
CA ARG A 8 1.05 -4.43 4.01
C ARG A 8 2.55 -4.43 3.75
N ALA A 9 2.96 -4.72 2.52
CA ALA A 9 4.37 -4.70 2.13
C ALA A 9 4.97 -3.30 2.28
N ALA A 10 4.25 -2.27 1.84
CA ALA A 10 4.66 -0.87 1.99
C ALA A 10 4.86 -0.49 3.46
N ARG A 11 3.92 -0.86 4.35
CA ARG A 11 4.10 -0.62 5.79
C ARG A 11 5.29 -1.37 6.38
N ALA A 12 5.49 -2.63 5.97
CA ALA A 12 6.62 -3.41 6.45
C ALA A 12 7.96 -2.78 6.05
N LEU A 13 8.07 -2.27 4.81
CA LEU A 13 9.25 -1.53 4.34
C LEU A 13 9.49 -0.23 5.12
N LEU A 14 8.41 0.46 5.49
CA LEU A 14 8.46 1.69 6.28
C LEU A 14 8.68 1.44 7.79
N GLY A 15 8.55 0.20 8.26
CA GLY A 15 8.61 -0.13 9.69
C GLY A 15 7.46 0.47 10.51
N ILE A 16 6.29 0.70 9.91
CA ILE A 16 5.15 1.35 10.56
C ILE A 16 3.95 0.42 10.76
N ASP A 17 3.15 0.71 11.79
CA ASP A 17 1.88 0.03 12.06
C ASP A 17 0.70 0.68 11.31
N GLN A 18 -0.50 0.10 11.47
CA GLN A 18 -1.72 0.60 10.83
C GLN A 18 -2.13 1.99 11.35
N ARG A 19 -1.88 2.29 12.63
CA ARG A 19 -2.22 3.57 13.24
C ARG A 19 -1.38 4.68 12.62
N ARG A 20 -0.08 4.45 12.48
CA ARG A 20 0.82 5.40 11.84
C ARG A 20 0.48 5.62 10.37
N LEU A 21 0.09 4.56 9.64
CA LEU A 21 -0.39 4.72 8.26
C LEU A 21 -1.69 5.54 8.20
N ALA A 22 -2.60 5.36 9.15
CA ALA A 22 -3.84 6.13 9.24
C ALA A 22 -3.56 7.63 9.45
N GLU A 23 -2.63 7.96 10.35
CA GLU A 23 -2.15 9.33 10.55
C GLU A 23 -1.56 9.94 9.28
N LEU A 24 -0.60 9.25 8.65
CA LEU A 24 0.08 9.74 7.44
C LEU A 24 -0.88 9.96 6.27
N SER A 25 -1.93 9.13 6.16
CA SER A 25 -2.95 9.22 5.10
C SER A 25 -4.13 10.11 5.45
N THR A 26 -4.22 10.64 6.68
CA THR A 26 -5.41 11.37 7.16
C THR A 26 -6.70 10.54 6.95
N LEU A 27 -6.60 9.23 7.17
CA LEU A 27 -7.71 8.29 7.13
C LEU A 27 -7.94 7.76 8.55
N SER A 28 -9.16 7.30 8.83
CA SER A 28 -9.43 6.66 10.12
C SER A 28 -8.78 5.27 10.19
N LEU A 29 -8.33 4.87 11.38
CA LEU A 29 -7.77 3.53 11.61
C LEU A 29 -8.71 2.40 11.13
N PRO A 30 -10.04 2.44 11.36
CA PRO A 30 -10.96 1.45 10.79
C PRO A 30 -10.98 1.41 9.26
N THR A 31 -10.73 2.54 8.59
CA THR A 31 -10.62 2.58 7.13
C THR A 31 -9.37 1.84 6.67
N ILE A 32 -8.21 2.10 7.28
CA ILE A 32 -6.97 1.36 6.99
C ILE A 32 -7.14 -0.13 7.26
N GLN A 33 -7.73 -0.50 8.40
CA GLN A 33 -8.00 -1.91 8.75
C GLN A 33 -8.87 -2.60 7.70
N ARG A 34 -9.98 -1.98 7.26
CA ARG A 34 -10.83 -2.53 6.20
C ARG A 34 -10.11 -2.65 4.86
N MET A 35 -9.32 -1.65 4.49
CA MET A 35 -8.52 -1.69 3.27
C MET A 35 -7.52 -2.85 3.31
N GLU A 36 -6.86 -3.07 4.45
CA GLU A 36 -5.84 -4.11 4.63
C GLU A 36 -6.39 -5.52 4.80
N ALA A 37 -7.66 -5.63 5.20
CA ALA A 37 -8.42 -6.88 5.26
C ALA A 37 -9.04 -7.28 3.91
N SER A 38 -8.91 -6.45 2.88
CA SER A 38 -9.43 -6.78 1.54
C SER A 38 -8.71 -8.02 0.99
N GLY A 39 -9.47 -8.98 0.45
CA GLY A 39 -8.91 -10.23 -0.08
C GLY A 39 -8.11 -10.10 -1.37
N ASP A 40 -8.21 -8.94 -2.05
CA ASP A 40 -7.56 -8.65 -3.32
C ASP A 40 -7.29 -7.14 -3.47
N VAL A 41 -7.95 -6.47 -4.41
CA VAL A 41 -7.89 -5.01 -4.59
C VAL A 41 -8.58 -4.29 -3.43
N VAL A 42 -7.91 -3.26 -2.91
CA VAL A 42 -8.46 -2.38 -1.88
C VAL A 42 -9.66 -1.62 -2.44
N ARG A 43 -10.81 -1.75 -1.76
CA ARG A 43 -12.03 -1.00 -2.10
C ARG A 43 -12.13 0.27 -1.27
N GLY A 44 -12.47 1.38 -1.92
CA GLY A 44 -12.66 2.68 -1.29
C GLY A 44 -13.07 3.73 -2.33
N ASN A 45 -13.50 4.90 -1.86
CA ASN A 45 -13.68 6.04 -2.76
C ASN A 45 -12.32 6.54 -3.28
N VAL A 46 -12.35 7.24 -4.42
CA VAL A 46 -11.14 7.73 -5.09
C VAL A 46 -10.31 8.64 -4.17
N ASP A 47 -10.95 9.53 -3.43
CA ASP A 47 -10.27 10.44 -2.49
C ASP A 47 -9.42 9.69 -1.45
N SER A 48 -9.97 8.65 -0.84
CA SER A 48 -9.25 7.85 0.17
C SER A 48 -8.07 7.10 -0.45
N LEU A 49 -8.25 6.55 -1.66
CA LEU A 49 -7.16 5.88 -2.38
C LEU A 49 -6.04 6.86 -2.74
N VAL A 50 -6.39 8.08 -3.20
CA VAL A 50 -5.40 9.13 -3.50
C VAL A 50 -4.62 9.54 -2.26
N LYS A 51 -5.30 9.74 -1.11
CA LYS A 51 -4.66 10.05 0.18
C LYS A 51 -3.68 8.97 0.61
N LEU A 52 -4.07 7.69 0.50
CA LEU A 52 -3.21 6.56 0.83
C LEU A 52 -1.95 6.53 -0.05
N VAL A 53 -2.09 6.64 -1.37
CA VAL A 53 -0.95 6.61 -2.31
C VAL A 53 0.01 7.77 -2.03
N ARG A 54 -0.52 8.98 -1.82
CA ARG A 54 0.29 10.16 -1.52
C ARG A 54 1.03 10.00 -0.20
N ALA A 55 0.39 9.45 0.82
CA ALA A 55 1.04 9.19 2.11
C ALA A 55 2.20 8.20 2.00
N LEU A 56 2.01 7.10 1.28
CA LEU A 56 3.07 6.12 1.04
C LEU A 56 4.23 6.73 0.24
N ARG A 57 3.93 7.47 -0.83
CA ARG A 57 4.95 8.15 -1.63
C ARG A 57 5.71 9.19 -0.81
N GLY A 58 5.01 9.99 -0.02
CA GLY A 58 5.61 10.98 0.88
C GLY A 58 6.46 10.36 1.99
N ALA A 59 6.16 9.12 2.41
CA ALA A 59 6.95 8.35 3.34
C ALA A 59 8.15 7.61 2.71
N GLY A 60 8.29 7.66 1.37
CA GLY A 60 9.41 7.04 0.65
C GLY A 60 9.11 5.68 0.03
N VAL A 61 7.84 5.27 -0.09
CA VAL A 61 7.43 4.07 -0.81
C VAL A 61 6.67 4.42 -2.09
N GLU A 62 7.18 3.94 -3.21
CA GLU A 62 6.47 3.97 -4.47
C GLU A 62 5.76 2.63 -4.74
N LEU A 63 4.47 2.70 -5.05
CA LEU A 63 3.72 1.54 -5.50
C LEU A 63 3.92 1.38 -7.01
N ILE A 64 4.26 0.16 -7.42
CA ILE A 64 4.44 -0.21 -8.82
C ILE A 64 3.16 -0.91 -9.27
N ASP A 65 2.54 -0.39 -10.34
CA ASP A 65 1.36 -1.01 -10.94
C ASP A 65 1.69 -2.36 -11.59
N GLU A 66 0.66 -3.17 -11.79
CA GLU A 66 0.78 -4.45 -12.48
C GLU A 66 1.38 -4.27 -13.88
N GLY A 67 2.37 -5.11 -14.22
CA GLY A 67 3.08 -5.06 -15.49
C GLY A 67 4.10 -3.91 -15.62
N ALA A 68 4.17 -2.98 -14.67
CA ALA A 68 5.12 -1.87 -14.73
C ALA A 68 6.55 -2.33 -14.40
N ALA A 69 7.52 -1.82 -15.17
CA ALA A 69 8.94 -2.06 -14.92
C ALA A 69 9.43 -1.20 -13.74
N SER A 70 10.24 -1.80 -12.85
CA SER A 70 10.92 -1.07 -11.78
C SER A 70 12.31 -0.64 -12.25
N ALA A 71 12.40 0.49 -12.94
CA ALA A 71 13.66 0.96 -13.53
C ALA A 71 14.60 1.62 -12.51
N ALA A 72 14.04 2.26 -11.47
CA ALA A 72 14.81 3.02 -10.49
C ALA A 72 15.64 2.16 -9.52
N GLY A 73 15.37 0.85 -9.44
CA GLY A 73 16.07 -0.08 -8.53
C GLY A 73 15.71 0.11 -7.06
N GLY A 74 16.61 -0.27 -6.15
CA GLY A 74 16.44 -0.19 -4.69
C GLY A 74 16.07 -1.50 -4.00
N ARG A 75 16.01 -1.48 -2.67
CA ARG A 75 15.60 -2.65 -1.87
C ARG A 75 14.10 -2.89 -2.07
N GLY A 76 13.72 -4.10 -2.46
CA GLY A 76 12.34 -4.42 -2.75
C GLY A 76 12.01 -5.89 -2.58
N VAL A 77 10.71 -6.18 -2.57
CA VAL A 77 10.15 -7.53 -2.51
C VAL A 77 9.22 -7.70 -3.71
N ARG A 78 9.38 -8.78 -4.48
CA ARG A 78 8.50 -9.10 -5.61
C ARG A 78 7.83 -10.44 -5.37
N LEU A 79 6.50 -10.46 -5.46
CA LEU A 79 5.73 -11.69 -5.55
C LEU A 79 5.82 -12.21 -7.00
N ILE A 80 6.36 -13.42 -7.19
CA ILE A 80 6.55 -14.04 -8.51
C ILE A 80 5.38 -14.94 -8.93
N GLY A 81 4.39 -15.12 -8.05
CA GLY A 81 3.22 -15.96 -8.22
C GLY A 81 2.61 -16.29 -6.86
N ARG A 82 1.30 -16.54 -6.81
CA ARG A 82 0.68 -17.11 -5.60
C ARG A 82 0.98 -18.61 -5.62
N PRO A 83 1.64 -19.18 -4.58
CA PRO A 83 1.78 -20.63 -4.51
C PRO A 83 0.39 -21.26 -4.49
N ALA A 84 0.26 -22.40 -5.18
CA ALA A 84 -0.97 -23.19 -5.21
C ALA A 84 -1.37 -23.67 -3.81
#